data_AF-A0A2N8ZLM1-F1
#
_entry.id   AF-A0A2N8ZLM1-F1
#
_cell.length_a   1.000
_cell.length_b   1.000
_cell.length_c   1.000
_cell.angle_alpha   90.00
_cell.angle_beta   90.00
_cell.angle_gamma   90.00
#
_symmetry.space_group_name_H-M   'P 1'
#
loop_
_entity.id
_entity.type
_entity.pdbx_description
1 polymer ?
#
loop_
_entity_poly.entity_id
_entity_poly.type
_entity_poly.pdbx_seq_one_letter_code
_entity_poly.pdbx_strand_id
1 'polypeptide(L)'
;MKNRFKWFASVATLSLLLGCNGGGSGDSPDIDPSKLNNQAPIAIAGVNQNVKVATRVKLDGTGSVDKDHDLITYQWQFESKPQNSQATIHNPRQCQRPF
;
A
#
# COMPACT_ATOMS: atom_id res chain seq x y z
N MET A 1 26.64 -11.06 -69.79
CA MET A 1 25.56 -12.02 -69.46
C MET A 1 24.55 -11.29 -68.59
N LYS A 2 23.28 -11.38 -68.98
CA LYS A 2 22.15 -10.64 -68.39
C LYS A 2 21.96 -11.10 -66.95
N ASN A 3 21.71 -10.18 -66.01
CA ASN A 3 20.83 -10.43 -64.87
C ASN A 3 20.30 -9.10 -64.32
N ARG A 4 18.97 -8.99 -64.33
CA ARG A 4 18.18 -7.82 -63.95
C ARG A 4 17.57 -8.16 -62.59
N PHE A 5 17.82 -7.38 -61.55
CA PHE A 5 17.05 -7.46 -60.31
C PHE A 5 16.65 -6.04 -59.89
N LYS A 6 15.37 -5.73 -60.06
CA LYS A 6 14.78 -4.45 -59.68
C LYS A 6 14.24 -4.59 -58.26
N TRP A 7 14.84 -3.89 -57.31
CA TRP A 7 14.25 -3.65 -55.99
C TRP A 7 13.28 -2.47 -56.13
N PHE A 8 12.00 -2.68 -55.88
CA PHE A 8 11.06 -1.58 -55.72
C PHE A 8 11.02 -1.22 -54.23
N ALA A 9 11.53 -0.04 -53.88
CA ALA A 9 11.34 0.55 -52.57
C ALA A 9 10.92 2.01 -52.72
N SER A 10 9.65 2.25 -52.42
CA SER A 10 9.05 3.48 -51.87
C SER A 10 9.14 4.75 -52.78
N VAL A 11 8.23 5.73 -52.75
CA VAL A 11 7.63 6.45 -51.62
C VAL A 11 6.39 7.24 -52.10
N ALA A 12 5.39 7.30 -51.21
CA ALA A 12 4.38 8.32 -50.88
C ALA A 12 3.49 9.00 -51.95
N THR A 13 2.22 9.17 -51.56
CA THR A 13 1.56 10.45 -51.18
C THR A 13 0.06 10.17 -51.02
N LEU A 14 -0.81 10.92 -50.34
CA LEU A 14 -0.80 11.98 -49.33
C LEU A 14 -2.30 12.20 -49.01
N SER A 15 -2.68 12.07 -47.74
CA SER A 15 -3.84 12.69 -47.03
C SER A 15 -5.27 12.65 -47.60
N LEU A 16 -6.25 12.20 -46.78
CA LEU A 16 -7.27 13.11 -46.19
C LEU A 16 -8.03 12.45 -45.02
N LEU A 17 -8.34 13.28 -44.01
CA LEU A 17 -8.80 12.97 -42.66
C LEU A 17 -10.31 12.66 -42.56
N LEU A 18 -10.68 11.72 -41.69
CA LEU A 18 -11.94 11.73 -40.91
C LEU A 18 -11.65 11.12 -39.54
N GLY A 19 -11.80 11.94 -38.49
CA GLY A 19 -11.44 11.58 -37.14
C GLY A 19 -12.50 10.76 -36.39
N CYS A 20 -12.07 10.20 -35.26
CA CYS A 20 -12.83 10.32 -34.02
C CYS A 20 -11.80 10.69 -32.94
N ASN A 21 -11.87 11.92 -32.44
CA ASN A 21 -11.14 12.35 -31.25
C ASN A 21 -11.72 11.57 -30.07
N GLY A 22 -11.17 10.39 -29.80
CA GLY A 22 -11.54 9.56 -28.66
C GLY A 22 -10.89 10.13 -27.40
N GLY A 23 -11.71 10.85 -26.64
CA GLY A 23 -11.51 11.34 -25.28
C GLY A 23 -10.12 11.16 -24.67
N GLY A 24 -9.42 12.28 -24.47
CA GLY A 24 -8.42 12.35 -23.43
C GLY A 24 -9.09 11.92 -22.13
N SER A 25 -8.71 10.76 -21.60
CA SER A 25 -8.89 10.45 -20.20
C SER A 25 -8.17 11.57 -19.48
N GLY A 26 -8.94 12.58 -19.06
CA GLY A 26 -8.48 13.45 -18.02
C GLY A 26 -8.14 12.50 -16.89
N ASP A 27 -6.85 12.31 -16.64
CA ASP A 27 -6.33 11.90 -15.35
C ASP A 27 -6.62 13.06 -14.40
N SER A 28 -7.92 13.34 -14.22
CA SER A 28 -8.40 13.96 -13.00
C SER A 28 -7.98 12.96 -11.96
N PRO A 29 -7.21 13.35 -10.93
CA PRO A 29 -7.05 12.43 -9.82
C PRO A 29 -8.47 12.06 -9.42
N ASP A 30 -8.80 10.77 -9.51
CA ASP A 30 -9.96 10.21 -8.84
C ASP A 30 -9.68 10.46 -7.36
N ILE A 31 -9.95 11.70 -6.93
CA ILE A 31 -9.98 12.07 -5.55
C ILE A 31 -11.25 11.39 -5.07
N ASP A 32 -11.11 10.13 -4.66
CA ASP A 32 -12.14 9.48 -3.88
C ASP A 32 -12.44 10.44 -2.72
N PRO A 33 -13.66 11.02 -2.64
CA PRO A 33 -14.00 11.96 -1.58
C PRO A 33 -13.81 11.33 -0.18
N SER A 34 -13.80 9.99 -0.08
CA SER A 34 -13.45 9.28 1.16
C SER A 34 -12.00 9.55 1.60
N LYS A 35 -11.06 9.69 0.66
CA LYS A 35 -9.64 9.96 0.93
C LYS A 35 -9.36 11.41 1.29
N LEU A 36 -10.22 12.35 0.88
CA LEU A 36 -10.15 13.75 1.31
C LEU A 36 -10.42 13.93 2.82
N ASN A 37 -11.10 12.97 3.45
CA ASN A 37 -11.45 13.00 4.87
C ASN A 37 -11.11 11.67 5.57
N ASN A 38 -9.92 11.14 5.31
CA ASN A 38 -9.44 9.92 5.95
C ASN A 38 -9.26 10.11 7.46
N GLN A 39 -9.85 9.22 8.26
CA GLN A 39 -9.72 9.20 9.71
C GLN A 39 -8.50 8.35 10.13
N ALA A 40 -7.93 8.66 11.30
CA ALA A 40 -6.90 7.81 11.88
C ALA A 40 -7.54 6.54 12.48
N PRO A 41 -6.84 5.39 12.44
CA PRO A 41 -7.33 4.17 13.07
C PRO A 41 -7.34 4.28 14.60
N ILE A 42 -8.24 3.54 15.23
CA ILE A 42 -8.32 3.38 16.68
C ILE A 42 -7.46 2.18 17.08
N ALA A 43 -6.35 2.44 17.78
CA ALA A 43 -5.46 1.40 18.30
C ALA A 43 -6.03 0.75 19.57
N ILE A 44 -6.16 -0.58 19.55
CA ILE A 44 -6.67 -1.38 20.68
C ILE A 44 -5.68 -2.50 20.99
N ALA A 45 -4.92 -2.36 22.08
CA ALA A 45 -3.87 -3.28 22.49
C ALA A 45 -4.34 -4.43 23.41
N GLY A 46 -5.64 -4.48 23.74
CA GLY A 46 -6.22 -5.42 24.70
C GLY A 46 -6.05 -5.01 26.15
N VAL A 47 -6.18 -5.99 27.06
CA VAL A 47 -6.11 -5.77 28.52
C VAL A 47 -4.67 -5.73 29.03
N ASN A 48 -4.46 -5.08 30.17
CA ASN A 48 -3.16 -5.06 30.85
C ASN A 48 -2.71 -6.48 31.21
N GLN A 49 -1.45 -6.79 30.93
CA GLN A 49 -0.86 -8.10 31.19
C GLN A 49 0.08 -8.03 32.40
N ASN A 50 -0.15 -8.87 33.41
CA ASN A 50 0.76 -9.05 34.54
C ASN A 50 1.43 -10.42 34.42
N VAL A 51 2.76 -10.44 34.29
CA VAL A 51 3.51 -11.67 34.00
C VAL A 51 4.73 -11.79 34.90
N LYS A 52 5.19 -13.02 35.12
CA LYS A 52 6.47 -13.27 35.79
C LYS A 52 7.63 -12.87 34.89
N VAL A 53 8.77 -12.51 35.50
CA VAL A 53 10.02 -12.25 34.78
C VAL A 53 10.39 -13.45 33.89
N ALA A 54 11.00 -13.16 32.74
CA ALA A 54 11.38 -14.14 31.71
C ALA A 54 10.21 -14.86 31.01
N THR A 55 8.97 -14.37 31.18
CA THR A 55 7.82 -14.85 30.41
C THR A 55 7.74 -14.16 29.05
N ARG A 56 7.47 -14.93 27.98
CA ARG A 56 7.15 -14.36 26.67
C ARG A 56 5.71 -13.84 26.67
N VAL A 57 5.53 -12.58 26.30
CA VAL A 57 4.24 -11.91 26.17
C VAL A 57 3.87 -11.81 24.69
N LYS A 58 2.64 -12.16 24.32
CA LYS A 58 2.09 -11.86 22.99
C LYS A 58 1.35 -10.53 23.08
N LEU A 59 1.74 -9.58 22.23
CA LEU A 59 1.00 -8.34 22.01
C LEU A 59 0.01 -8.57 20.87
N ASP A 60 -1.24 -8.20 21.07
CA ASP A 60 -2.33 -8.47 20.14
C ASP A 60 -3.16 -7.21 19.90
N GLY A 61 -3.07 -6.69 18.69
CA GLY A 61 -3.73 -5.48 18.24
C GLY A 61 -4.86 -5.77 17.25
N THR A 62 -5.27 -7.04 17.05
CA THR A 62 -6.31 -7.41 16.07
C THR A 62 -7.67 -6.77 16.34
N GLY A 63 -7.90 -6.25 17.55
CA GLY A 63 -9.09 -5.46 17.87
C GLY A 63 -9.06 -4.02 17.35
N SER A 64 -7.92 -3.54 16.85
CA SER A 64 -7.79 -2.19 16.28
C SER A 64 -8.64 -2.07 15.01
N VAL A 65 -9.20 -0.88 14.79
CA VAL A 65 -10.16 -0.66 13.71
C VAL A 65 -9.92 0.67 13.03
N ASP A 66 -10.03 0.68 11.71
CA ASP A 66 -10.18 1.89 10.91
C ASP A 66 -11.66 2.08 10.55
N LYS A 67 -12.22 3.27 10.80
CA LYS A 67 -13.64 3.54 10.55
C LYS A 67 -13.97 3.64 9.06
N ASP A 68 -13.00 3.98 8.24
CA ASP A 68 -13.12 4.05 6.79
C ASP A 68 -12.83 2.66 6.17
N HIS A 69 -12.59 1.65 7.01
CA HIS A 69 -12.28 0.26 6.66
C HIS A 69 -10.98 0.11 5.85
N ASP A 70 -10.08 1.07 5.98
CA ASP A 70 -8.75 0.99 5.38
C ASP A 70 -7.88 -0.06 6.07
N LEU A 71 -6.87 -0.55 5.34
CA LEU A 71 -5.88 -1.46 5.88
C LEU A 71 -5.04 -0.76 6.94
N ILE A 72 -5.00 -1.33 8.14
CA ILE A 72 -4.16 -0.83 9.25
C ILE A 72 -2.81 -1.55 9.29
N THR A 73 -1.78 -0.81 9.71
CA THR A 73 -0.45 -1.37 9.99
C THR A 73 -0.15 -1.28 11.49
N TYR A 74 0.72 -2.16 11.98
CA TYR A 74 1.02 -2.27 13.39
C TYR A 74 2.44 -1.80 13.69
N GLN A 75 2.62 -1.13 14.83
CA GLN A 75 3.92 -0.77 15.37
C GLN A 75 3.89 -0.84 16.89
N TRP A 76 4.72 -1.70 17.46
CA TRP A 76 4.89 -1.86 18.90
C TRP A 76 6.19 -1.20 19.36
N GLN A 77 6.11 -0.42 20.43
CA GLN A 77 7.24 0.22 21.09
C GLN A 77 7.05 0.25 22.61
N PHE A 78 8.13 0.40 23.37
CA PHE A 78 8.05 0.70 24.79
C PHE A 78 7.92 2.21 24.98
N GLU A 79 6.80 2.67 25.56
CA GLU A 79 6.67 4.08 25.96
C GLU A 79 7.49 4.40 27.20
N SER A 80 7.58 3.44 28.12
CA SER A 80 8.45 3.50 29.28
C SER A 80 9.00 2.11 29.58
N LYS A 81 10.20 2.07 30.16
CA LYS A 81 10.89 0.84 30.50
C LYS A 81 11.72 1.08 31.76
N PRO A 82 11.58 0.25 32.82
CA PRO A 82 12.38 0.40 34.03
C PRO A 82 13.89 0.35 33.73
N GLN A 83 14.66 1.09 34.52
CA GLN A 83 16.12 1.06 34.46
C GLN A 83 16.61 -0.39 34.62
N ASN A 84 17.56 -0.80 33.77
CA ASN A 84 18.13 -2.16 33.70
C ASN A 84 17.17 -3.28 33.24
N SER A 85 15.96 -2.96 32.76
CA SER A 85 15.10 -3.98 32.16
C SER A 85 15.73 -4.54 30.87
N GLN A 86 15.71 -5.86 30.73
CA GLN A 86 16.20 -6.57 29.54
C GLN A 86 15.08 -6.94 28.56
N ALA A 87 13.86 -6.43 28.77
CA ALA A 87 12.74 -6.71 27.89
C ALA A 87 13.01 -6.21 26.46
N THR A 88 12.68 -7.03 25.47
CA THR A 88 12.76 -6.74 24.04
C THR A 88 11.41 -6.95 23.38
N ILE A 89 11.13 -6.20 22.31
CA ILE A 89 9.97 -6.43 21.45
C ILE A 89 10.47 -7.18 20.22
N HIS A 90 9.88 -8.34 19.96
CA HIS A 90 10.17 -9.14 18.77
C HIS A 90 9.17 -8.78 17.67
N ASN A 91 9.66 -8.58 16.44
CA ASN A 91 8.85 -8.26 15.26
C ASN A 91 7.84 -7.11 15.50
N PRO A 92 8.30 -5.89 15.86
CA PRO A 92 7.41 -4.80 16.29
C PRO A 92 6.43 -4.34 15.21
N ARG A 93 6.63 -4.69 13.94
CA ARG A 93 5.75 -4.36 12.80
C ARG A 93 5.11 -5.59 12.16
N GLN A 94 5.01 -6.70 12.89
CA GLN A 94 4.40 -7.91 12.37
C GLN A 94 2.95 -7.65 11.97
N CYS A 95 2.57 -8.10 10.77
CA CYS A 95 1.17 -8.14 10.35
C CYS A 95 0.39 -9.08 11.28
N GLN A 96 -0.72 -8.58 11.81
CA GLN A 96 -1.66 -9.36 12.62
C GLN A 96 -2.92 -9.55 11.77
N ARG A 97 -3.25 -10.80 11.46
CA ARG A 97 -4.44 -11.13 10.68
C ARG A 97 -5.66 -11.24 11.60
N PRO A 98 -6.80 -10.61 11.28
CA PRO A 98 -8.07 -11.04 11.85
C PRO A 98 -8.34 -12.47 11.37
N PHE A 99 -8.80 -13.34 12.29
CA PHE A 99 -9.01 -14.77 12.04
C PHE A 99 -9.98 -15.05 10.89
#